data_AF-A0A1B8F4T2-F1
#
_entry.id   AF-A0A1B8F4T2-F1
#
_cell.length_a   1.000
_cell.length_b   1.000
_cell.length_c   1.000
_cell.angle_alpha   90.00
_cell.angle_beta   90.00
_cell.angle_gamma   90.00
#
_symmetry.space_group_name_H-M   'P 1'
#
loop_
_entity.id
_entity.type
_entity.pdbx_description
1 polymer ?
#
loop_
_entity_poly.entity_id
_entity_poly.type
_entity_poly.pdbx_seq_one_letter_code
_entity_poly.pdbx_strand_id
1 'polypeptide(L)'
;MADKAKQVEFAPTTPIPLVIDTKARIKELQGYLDPNNPEYEPEPQYVNIRAAIKLYEEGKIDGIQRTTIIDGKIVPFEDVVKSKAAFWIEGTFFQLAQNYHIPTAATTTYQQPGLDNWELRDFR
;
A
#
# COMPACT_ATOMS: atom_id res chain seq x y z
N MET A 1 -44.12 -31.95 -2.11
CA MET A 1 -42.95 -32.37 -1.30
C MET A 1 -41.85 -31.37 -1.58
N ALA A 2 -41.42 -30.60 -0.58
CA ALA A 2 -40.41 -29.54 -0.75
C ALA A 2 -39.07 -30.07 -0.27
N ASP A 3 -38.12 -30.16 -1.20
CA ASP A 3 -36.74 -30.59 -0.92
C ASP A 3 -36.04 -29.49 -0.11
N LYS A 4 -35.72 -29.78 1.15
CA LYS A 4 -34.99 -28.85 2.02
C LYS A 4 -33.55 -28.77 1.48
N ALA A 5 -33.22 -27.67 0.80
CA ALA A 5 -31.85 -27.36 0.41
C ALA A 5 -30.93 -27.45 1.64
N LYS A 6 -29.94 -28.35 1.56
CA LYS A 6 -28.94 -28.55 2.61
C LYS A 6 -28.14 -27.25 2.75
N GLN A 7 -28.28 -26.59 3.90
CA GLN A 7 -27.54 -25.38 4.22
C GLN A 7 -26.06 -25.76 4.41
N VAL A 8 -25.21 -25.37 3.47
CA VAL A 8 -23.76 -25.57 3.55
C VAL A 8 -23.21 -24.48 4.46
N GLU A 9 -22.79 -24.85 5.67
CA GLU A 9 -22.02 -23.97 6.54
C GLU A 9 -20.55 -24.01 6.12
N PHE A 10 -20.03 -22.84 5.75
CA PHE A 10 -18.60 -22.65 5.53
C PHE A 10 -17.94 -22.36 6.87
N ALA A 11 -16.89 -23.11 7.21
CA ALA A 11 -16.06 -22.79 8.36
C ALA A 11 -15.43 -21.40 8.16
N PRO A 12 -15.31 -20.58 9.22
CA PRO A 12 -14.65 -19.29 9.12
C PRO A 12 -13.21 -19.48 8.63
N THR A 13 -12.83 -18.74 7.57
CA THR A 13 -11.46 -18.75 7.06
C THR A 13 -10.51 -18.37 8.19
N THR A 14 -9.59 -19.26 8.54
CA THR A 14 -8.51 -18.95 9.48
C THR A 14 -7.51 -18.05 8.73
N PRO A 15 -7.28 -16.79 9.17
CA PRO A 15 -6.32 -15.93 8.50
C PRO A 15 -4.92 -16.53 8.64
N ILE A 16 -4.22 -16.69 7.51
CA ILE A 16 -2.81 -17.08 7.50
C ILE A 16 -2.01 -15.93 8.11
N PRO A 17 -1.15 -16.16 9.12
CA PRO A 17 -0.31 -15.12 9.67
C PRO A 17 0.56 -14.53 8.56
N LEU A 18 0.49 -13.22 8.38
CA LEU A 18 1.34 -12.52 7.43
C LEU A 18 2.77 -12.48 8.01
N VAL A 19 3.65 -13.30 7.46
CA VAL A 19 5.07 -13.31 7.79
C VAL A 19 5.82 -12.71 6.62
N ILE A 20 6.40 -11.53 6.83
CA ILE A 20 7.29 -10.88 5.85
C ILE A 20 8.71 -11.42 6.07
N ASP A 21 9.34 -11.92 5.02
CA ASP A 21 10.77 -12.21 5.04
C ASP A 21 11.55 -10.90 4.89
N THR A 22 11.96 -10.33 6.03
CA THR A 22 12.69 -9.06 6.08
C THR A 22 14.03 -9.13 5.35
N LYS A 23 14.69 -10.29 5.32
CA LYS A 23 15.97 -10.46 4.62
C LYS A 23 15.77 -10.45 3.11
N ALA A 24 14.74 -11.15 2.63
CA ALA A 24 14.38 -11.12 1.22
C ALA A 24 14.00 -9.70 0.79
N ARG A 25 13.22 -8.98 1.60
CA ARG A 25 12.84 -7.59 1.32
C ARG A 25 14.03 -6.64 1.31
N ILE A 26 14.96 -6.74 2.26
CA ILE A 26 16.20 -5.95 2.24
C ILE A 26 16.98 -6.18 0.94
N LYS A 27 17.10 -7.44 0.50
CA LYS A 27 17.80 -7.77 -0.75
C LYS A 27 17.12 -7.17 -1.98
N GLU A 28 15.79 -7.17 -2.01
CA GLU A 28 14.99 -6.53 -3.06
C GLU A 28 15.24 -5.01 -3.09
N LEU A 29 15.19 -4.36 -1.92
CA LEU A 29 15.50 -2.92 -1.78
C LEU A 29 16.92 -2.57 -2.22
N GLN A 30 17.90 -3.42 -1.91
CA GLN A 30 19.26 -3.27 -2.42
C GLN A 30 19.31 -3.39 -3.95
N GLY A 31 18.49 -4.27 -4.52
CA GLY A 31 18.33 -4.41 -5.96
C GLY A 31 17.82 -3.13 -6.62
N TYR A 32 16.89 -2.39 -6.01
CA TYR A 32 16.39 -1.12 -6.55
C TYR A 32 17.46 -0.02 -6.62
N LEU A 33 18.59 -0.21 -5.94
CA LEU A 33 19.74 0.68 -5.98
C LEU A 33 20.83 0.24 -6.98
N ASP A 34 20.65 -0.89 -7.66
CA ASP A 34 21.59 -1.41 -8.67
C ASP A 34 21.16 -0.94 -10.08
N PRO A 35 21.99 -0.16 -10.79
CA PRO A 35 21.66 0.31 -12.14
C PRO A 35 21.51 -0.81 -13.19
N ASN A 36 21.94 -2.04 -12.88
CA ASN A 36 21.74 -3.20 -13.74
C ASN A 36 20.40 -3.92 -13.49
N ASN A 37 19.66 -3.54 -12.44
CA ASN A 37 18.36 -4.11 -12.16
C ASN A 37 17.30 -3.47 -13.08
N PRO A 38 16.46 -4.26 -13.77
CA PRO A 38 15.31 -3.73 -14.52
C PRO A 38 14.37 -2.86 -13.68
N GLU A 39 14.31 -3.08 -12.37
CA GLU A 39 13.50 -2.33 -11.41
C GLU A 39 14.31 -1.24 -10.68
N TYR A 40 15.41 -0.78 -11.27
CA TYR A 40 16.21 0.30 -10.72
C TYR A 40 15.40 1.58 -10.52
N GLU A 41 15.46 2.13 -9.32
CA GLU A 41 14.75 3.36 -8.96
C GLU A 41 15.59 4.60 -9.34
N PRO A 42 14.95 5.77 -9.55
CA PRO A 42 15.67 7.00 -9.86
C PRO A 42 16.35 7.56 -8.60
N GLU A 43 17.41 8.36 -8.80
CA GLU A 43 18.24 8.93 -7.73
C GLU A 43 17.48 9.57 -6.56
N PRO A 44 16.37 10.32 -6.77
CA PRO A 44 15.60 10.92 -5.68
C PRO A 44 15.11 9.90 -4.63
N GLN A 45 14.93 8.63 -5.01
CA GLN A 45 14.46 7.59 -4.10
C GLN A 45 15.58 6.94 -3.28
N TYR A 46 16.86 7.12 -3.64
CA TYR A 46 17.96 6.40 -2.97
C TYR A 46 18.04 6.70 -1.49
N VAL A 47 17.79 7.95 -1.10
CA VAL A 47 17.78 8.34 0.32
C VAL A 47 16.68 7.60 1.07
N ASN A 48 15.49 7.46 0.48
CA ASN A 48 14.36 6.81 1.09
C ASN A 48 14.53 5.28 1.16
N ILE A 49 15.02 4.65 0.09
CA ILE A 49 15.26 3.20 0.03
C ILE A 49 16.37 2.80 1.01
N ARG A 50 17.47 3.56 1.07
CA ARG A 50 18.54 3.32 2.06
C ARG A 50 18.03 3.48 3.49
N ALA A 51 17.15 4.44 3.74
CA ALA A 51 16.52 4.59 5.04
C ALA A 51 15.60 3.40 5.36
N ALA A 52 14.82 2.90 4.40
CA ALA A 52 13.98 1.71 4.58
C ALA A 52 14.83 0.48 4.95
N ILE A 53 15.93 0.24 4.23
CA ILE A 53 16.87 -0.85 4.54
C ILE A 53 17.37 -0.73 5.99
N LYS A 54 17.84 0.46 6.39
CA LYS A 54 18.33 0.69 7.75
C LYS A 54 17.24 0.46 8.81
N LEU A 55 15.99 0.86 8.53
CA LEU A 55 14.87 0.63 9.44
C LEU A 55 14.56 -0.86 9.62
N TYR A 56 14.68 -1.67 8.55
CA TYR A 56 14.57 -3.13 8.65
C TYR A 56 15.74 -3.76 9.42
N GLU A 57 16.97 -3.33 9.15
CA GLU A 57 18.18 -3.80 9.85
C GLU A 57 18.14 -3.50 11.35
N GLU A 58 17.61 -2.33 11.72
CA GLU A 58 17.39 -1.92 13.11
C GLU A 58 16.14 -2.57 13.74
N GLY A 59 15.34 -3.32 12.98
CA GLY A 59 14.09 -3.93 13.44
C GLY A 59 13.00 -2.92 13.81
N LYS A 60 13.09 -1.69 13.32
CA LYS A 60 12.10 -0.62 13.58
C LYS A 60 10.85 -0.76 12.74
N ILE A 61 10.95 -1.44 11.60
CA ILE A 61 9.83 -1.79 10.75
C ILE A 61 9.87 -3.29 10.43
N ASP A 62 8.68 -3.87 10.30
CA ASP A 62 8.46 -5.29 10.05
C ASP A 62 7.89 -5.55 8.64
N GLY A 63 7.60 -4.49 7.88
CA GLY A 63 6.98 -4.57 6.55
C GLY A 63 5.49 -4.90 6.57
N ILE A 64 4.89 -5.00 7.76
CA ILE A 64 3.45 -5.21 7.94
C ILE A 64 2.78 -3.85 8.09
N GLN A 65 3.29 -3.03 9.01
CA GLN A 65 2.74 -1.70 9.27
C GLN A 65 3.13 -0.73 8.15
N ARG A 66 2.15 0.11 7.74
CA ARG A 66 2.41 1.15 6.76
C ARG A 66 3.45 2.12 7.32
N THR A 67 4.56 2.24 6.62
CA THR A 67 5.62 3.20 6.93
C THR A 67 5.88 4.04 5.70
N THR A 68 5.79 5.35 5.86
CA THR A 68 6.03 6.34 4.80
C THR A 68 7.31 7.10 5.08
N ILE A 69 8.17 7.21 4.08
CA ILE A 69 9.53 7.76 4.21
C ILE A 69 9.70 8.88 3.18
N ILE A 70 10.11 10.06 3.65
CA ILE A 70 10.49 11.21 2.83
C ILE A 70 11.84 11.72 3.32
N ASP A 71 12.77 11.98 2.39
CA ASP A 71 14.14 12.41 2.66
C ASP A 71 14.83 11.58 3.76
N GLY A 72 14.56 10.27 3.76
CA GLY A 72 15.12 9.31 4.71
C GLY A 72 14.53 9.35 6.13
N LYS A 73 13.43 10.07 6.35
CA LYS A 73 12.73 10.15 7.65
C LYS A 73 11.35 9.52 7.55
N ILE A 74 10.94 8.83 8.62
CA ILE A 74 9.56 8.39 8.77
C ILE A 74 8.68 9.62 8.97
N VAL A 75 7.65 9.76 8.13
CA VAL A 75 6.67 10.84 8.18
C VAL A 75 5.26 10.27 8.20
N PRO A 76 4.26 11.01 8.69
CA PRO A 76 2.85 10.65 8.52
C PRO A 76 2.43 10.57 7.05
N PHE A 77 1.41 9.77 6.74
CA PHE A 77 0.91 9.62 5.37
C PHE A 77 0.30 10.92 4.82
N GLU A 78 -0.28 11.75 5.68
CA GLU A 78 -0.86 13.04 5.31
C GLU A 78 0.19 13.99 4.74
N ASP A 79 1.43 13.89 5.19
CA ASP A 79 2.54 14.70 4.70
C ASP A 79 2.99 14.23 3.31
N VAL A 80 2.87 12.94 3.01
CA VAL A 80 3.09 12.41 1.65
C VAL A 80 2.08 12.99 0.67
N VAL A 81 0.80 13.03 1.03
CA VAL A 81 -0.28 13.57 0.16
C VAL A 81 -0.09 15.06 -0.14
N LYS A 82 0.47 15.81 0.80
CA LYS A 82 0.73 17.26 0.64
C LYS A 82 2.07 17.54 -0.03
N SER A 83 3.01 16.60 0.05
CA SER A 83 4.36 16.75 -0.46
C SER A 83 4.41 16.59 -1.98
N LYS A 84 5.33 17.32 -2.61
CA LYS A 84 5.75 17.09 -4.01
C LYS A 84 7.06 16.31 -4.11
N ALA A 85 7.61 15.88 -2.96
CA ALA A 85 8.88 15.17 -2.88
C ALA A 85 8.71 13.68 -3.24
N ALA A 86 9.81 13.06 -3.65
CA ALA A 86 9.88 11.62 -3.78
C ALA A 86 9.69 10.97 -2.39
N PHE A 87 8.87 9.93 -2.34
CA PHE A 87 8.55 9.23 -1.11
C PHE A 87 8.61 7.71 -1.33
N TRP A 88 8.87 6.99 -0.26
CA TRP A 88 8.85 5.53 -0.24
C TRP A 88 7.80 5.02 0.75
N ILE A 89 7.12 3.94 0.40
CA ILE A 89 6.11 3.31 1.27
C ILE A 89 6.46 1.83 1.45
N GLU A 90 6.58 1.43 2.71
CA GLU A 90 6.61 0.03 3.13
C GLU A 90 5.28 -0.34 3.80
N GLY A 91 4.98 -1.64 3.88
CA GLY A 91 3.78 -2.15 4.54
C GLY A 91 2.79 -2.83 3.59
N THR A 92 2.06 -3.82 4.09
CA THR A 92 1.01 -4.55 3.33
C THR A 92 -0.34 -3.83 3.41
N PHE A 93 -0.40 -2.58 2.92
CA PHE A 93 -1.62 -1.79 3.01
C PHE A 93 -2.71 -2.21 2.01
N PHE A 94 -2.34 -2.71 0.82
CA PHE A 94 -3.31 -3.19 -0.17
C PHE A 94 -3.97 -4.51 0.25
N GLN A 95 -3.22 -5.43 0.85
CA GLN A 95 -3.76 -6.72 1.33
C GLN A 95 -4.65 -6.53 2.56
N LEU A 96 -4.28 -5.64 3.49
CA LEU A 96 -5.14 -5.29 4.61
C LEU A 96 -6.40 -4.52 4.18
N ALA A 97 -6.30 -3.65 3.17
CA ALA A 97 -7.46 -2.94 2.61
C ALA A 97 -8.50 -3.89 1.99
N GLN A 98 -8.08 -5.05 1.47
CA GLN A 98 -9.00 -6.08 0.96
C GLN A 98 -9.82 -6.77 2.05
N ASN A 99 -9.33 -6.84 3.30
CA ASN A 99 -10.11 -7.35 4.44
C ASN A 99 -11.25 -6.40 4.85
N TYR A 100 -11.18 -5.12 4.48
CA TYR A 100 -12.29 -4.19 4.61
C TYR A 100 -13.19 -4.26 3.37
N HIS A 101 -13.78 -5.42 3.11
CA HIS A 101 -14.91 -5.51 2.20
C HIS A 101 -16.05 -4.67 2.80
N ILE A 102 -16.25 -3.46 2.29
CA ILE A 102 -17.49 -2.72 2.52
C ILE A 102 -18.59 -3.61 1.92
N PRO A 103 -19.54 -4.16 2.71
CA PRO A 103 -20.66 -4.85 2.12
C PRO A 103 -21.34 -3.85 1.17
N THR A 104 -21.52 -4.27 -0.09
CA THR A 104 -22.08 -3.48 -1.20
C THR A 104 -23.54 -3.04 -0.99
N ALA A 105 -24.04 -3.06 0.26
CA ALA A 105 -25.38 -2.69 0.66
C ALA A 105 -25.36 -1.47 1.60
N ALA A 106 -24.75 -0.37 1.17
CA ALA A 106 -25.08 0.97 1.64
C ALA A 106 -24.58 1.99 0.62
N THR A 107 -25.22 2.06 -0.54
CA THR A 107 -25.19 3.26 -1.38
C THR A 107 -25.95 4.36 -0.65
N THR A 108 -25.43 4.85 0.47
CA THR A 108 -25.74 6.20 0.92
C THR A 108 -24.87 7.10 0.07
N THR A 109 -25.51 7.76 -0.88
CA THR A 109 -24.99 8.84 -1.71
C THR A 109 -24.15 9.80 -0.87
N TYR A 110 -22.82 9.65 -0.92
CA TYR A 110 -21.91 10.74 -0.59
C TYR A 110 -21.95 11.70 -1.78
N GLN A 111 -22.78 12.74 -1.69
CA GLN A 111 -22.62 13.91 -2.54
C GLN A 111 -21.26 14.53 -2.23
N GLN A 112 -20.35 14.48 -3.20
CA GLN A 112 -19.18 15.36 -3.21
C GLN A 112 -19.71 16.81 -3.29
N PRO A 113 -19.32 17.71 -2.36
CA PRO A 113 -19.64 19.11 -2.52
C PRO A 113 -18.77 19.70 -3.64
N GLY A 114 -19.41 20.01 -4.76
CA GLY A 114 -19.02 21.06 -5.71
C GLY A 114 -17.64 20.94 -6.36
N LEU A 115 -17.55 20.17 -7.45
CA LEU A 115 -16.63 20.45 -8.55
C LEU A 115 -17.45 20.43 -9.84
N ASP A 116 -18.34 21.41 -9.95
CA ASP A 116 -19.01 21.73 -11.20
C ASP A 116 -18.01 22.40 -12.14
N ASN A 117 -17.99 21.89 -13.38
CA ASN A 117 -17.49 22.51 -14.61
C ASN A 117 -15.97 22.57 -14.84
N TRP A 118 -15.45 21.55 -15.51
CA TRP A 118 -14.55 21.78 -16.65
C TRP A 118 -14.92 20.79 -17.77
N GLU A 119 -15.65 21.30 -18.75
CA GLU A 119 -16.03 20.55 -19.95
C GLU A 119 -14.79 20.13 -20.75
N LEU A 120 -14.79 18.85 -21.15
CA LEU A 120 -14.07 18.32 -22.30
C LEU A 120 -14.45 19.09 -23.57
N ARG A 121 -13.69 20.13 -23.96
CA ARG A 121 -13.70 20.65 -25.34
C ARG A 121 -12.33 21.16 -25.78
N ASP A 122 -12.00 20.73 -27.00
CA ASP A 122 -11.09 21.37 -27.97
C ASP A 122 -9.57 21.17 -27.80
N PHE A 123 -9.10 19.99 -28.22
CA PHE A 123 -7.87 19.90 -29.01
C PHE A 123 -8.25 19.71 -30.48
N ARG A 124 -8.14 20.78 -31.26
CA ARG A 124 -8.02 20.75 -32.72
C ARG A 124 -6.96 21.74 -33.17
#